data_AF-A0A4R5CC91-F1
#
_entry.id   AF-A0A4R5CC91-F1
#
_cell.length_a   1.000
_cell.length_b   1.000
_cell.length_c   1.000
_cell.angle_alpha   90.00
_cell.angle_beta   90.00
_cell.angle_gamma   90.00
#
_symmetry.space_group_name_H-M   'P 1'
#
loop_
_entity.id
_entity.type
_entity.pdbx_description
1 polymer ?
#
loop_
_entity_poly.entity_id
_entity_poly.type
_entity_poly.pdbx_seq_one_letter_code
_entity_poly.pdbx_strand_id
1 'polypeptide(L)'
;MDADPVRVHVRQLQACGLGLRRVAVAGGIERSVLIGLMNGKPGRAPARKVRPQTALRILGVQPTLDNLGASTVIDATGTVRRLRALVAQGWSQAKLAGQLGIAPRNFTQTISAERVIVRTARAVCRLYDELWDQPPPEEGHRDKIAASRARNHARAHGWAGPLAWDDRELDDPEARPRGVRRAAA
;
A
#
# COMPACT_ATOMS: atom_id res chain seq x y z
N MET A 1 13.22 -20.66 -22.85
CA MET A 1 13.96 -20.64 -21.57
C MET A 1 13.30 -21.59 -20.58
N ASP A 2 13.95 -21.86 -19.45
CA ASP A 2 13.37 -22.67 -18.37
C ASP A 2 12.13 -21.99 -17.77
N ALA A 3 11.14 -22.82 -17.43
CA ALA A 3 9.88 -22.41 -16.83
C ALA A 3 9.93 -22.34 -15.30
N ASP A 4 10.93 -22.95 -14.64
CA ASP A 4 11.00 -22.99 -13.17
C ASP A 4 11.09 -21.62 -12.49
N PRO A 5 11.96 -20.68 -12.93
CA PRO A 5 12.00 -19.34 -12.34
C PRO A 5 10.65 -18.60 -12.45
N VAL A 6 9.95 -18.81 -13.55
CA VAL A 6 8.62 -18.22 -13.78
C VAL A 6 7.59 -18.80 -12.83
N ARG A 7 7.60 -20.12 -12.58
CA ARG A 7 6.71 -20.76 -11.60
C ARG A 7 6.98 -20.29 -10.18
N VAL A 8 8.25 -20.15 -9.79
CA VAL A 8 8.63 -19.62 -8.48
C VAL A 8 8.06 -18.22 -8.28
N HIS A 9 8.26 -17.33 -9.26
CA HIS A 9 7.73 -15.97 -9.23
C HIS A 9 6.20 -15.95 -9.11
N VAL A 10 5.49 -16.76 -9.89
CA VAL A 10 4.02 -16.83 -9.82
C VAL A 10 3.55 -17.29 -8.43
N ARG A 11 4.22 -18.24 -7.79
CA ARG A 11 3.89 -18.66 -6.43
C ARG A 11 4.14 -17.55 -5.41
N GLN A 12 5.21 -16.78 -5.57
CA GLN A 12 5.48 -15.60 -4.73
C GLN A 12 4.36 -14.56 -4.88
N LEU A 13 3.94 -14.25 -6.12
CA LEU A 13 2.80 -13.37 -6.38
C LEU A 13 1.51 -13.89 -5.71
N GLN A 14 1.25 -15.20 -5.77
CA GLN A 14 0.10 -15.81 -5.09
C GLN A 14 0.18 -15.71 -3.57
N ALA A 15 1.38 -15.88 -2.98
CA ALA A 15 1.59 -15.70 -1.55
C ALA A 15 1.32 -14.24 -1.11
N CYS A 16 1.55 -13.26 -1.99
CA CYS A 16 1.16 -11.87 -1.80
C CYS A 16 -0.35 -11.61 -2.05
N GLY A 17 -1.14 -12.64 -2.40
CA GLY A 17 -2.58 -12.53 -2.68
C GLY A 17 -2.93 -12.16 -4.12
N LEU A 18 -1.96 -12.15 -5.04
CA LEU A 18 -2.18 -11.92 -6.46
C LEU A 18 -2.46 -13.24 -7.19
N GLY A 19 -3.76 -13.60 -7.29
CA GLY A 19 -4.18 -14.83 -7.93
C GLY A 19 -3.91 -14.88 -9.45
N LEU A 20 -3.87 -16.08 -10.03
CA LEU A 20 -3.51 -16.33 -11.43
C LEU A 20 -4.28 -15.48 -12.45
N ARG A 21 -5.57 -15.21 -12.22
CA ARG A 21 -6.36 -14.33 -13.09
C ARG A 21 -5.77 -12.93 -13.17
N ARG A 22 -5.37 -12.36 -12.03
CA ARG A 22 -4.79 -11.01 -11.95
C ARG A 22 -3.37 -10.97 -12.48
N VAL A 23 -2.57 -12.01 -12.21
CA VAL A 23 -1.23 -12.17 -12.81
C VAL A 23 -1.33 -12.19 -14.34
N ALA A 24 -2.30 -12.93 -14.90
CA ALA A 24 -2.50 -13.00 -16.34
C ALA A 24 -2.86 -11.64 -16.95
N VAL A 25 -3.78 -10.90 -16.31
CA VAL A 25 -4.17 -9.55 -16.72
C VAL A 25 -2.97 -8.58 -16.64
N ALA A 26 -2.26 -8.56 -15.51
CA ALA A 26 -1.11 -7.68 -15.31
C ALA A 26 0.04 -7.98 -16.28
N GLY A 27 0.26 -9.26 -16.60
CA GLY A 27 1.28 -9.68 -17.57
C GLY A 27 0.83 -9.59 -19.03
N GLY A 28 -0.42 -9.22 -19.32
CA GLY A 28 -0.94 -9.21 -20.70
C GLY A 28 -0.84 -10.58 -21.38
N ILE A 29 -1.15 -11.65 -20.65
CA ILE A 29 -1.12 -13.03 -21.14
C ILE A 29 -2.47 -13.72 -20.94
N GLU A 30 -2.74 -14.72 -21.77
CA GLU A 30 -3.94 -15.52 -21.62
C GLU A 30 -3.87 -16.36 -20.32
N ARG A 31 -4.97 -16.40 -19.57
CA ARG A 31 -5.04 -17.17 -18.31
C ARG A 31 -4.76 -18.66 -18.53
N SER A 32 -5.15 -19.23 -19.67
CA SER A 32 -4.93 -20.65 -19.97
C SER A 32 -3.44 -20.99 -20.09
N VAL A 33 -2.63 -20.06 -20.60
CA VAL A 33 -1.16 -20.18 -20.68
C VAL A 33 -0.57 -20.28 -19.28
N LEU A 34 -1.04 -19.43 -18.37
CA LEU A 34 -0.58 -19.44 -16.98
C LEU A 34 -1.01 -20.70 -16.24
N ILE A 35 -2.26 -21.17 -16.44
CA ILE A 35 -2.74 -22.44 -15.86
C ILE A 35 -1.92 -23.62 -16.39
N GLY A 36 -1.67 -23.69 -17.70
CA GLY A 36 -0.86 -24.75 -18.30
C GLY A 36 0.61 -24.73 -17.85
N LEU A 37 1.16 -23.54 -17.58
CA LEU A 37 2.51 -23.38 -17.04
C LEU A 37 2.63 -23.87 -15.60
N MET A 38 1.60 -23.62 -14.78
CA MET A 38 1.59 -23.95 -13.35
C MET A 38 1.18 -25.40 -13.08
N ASN A 39 0.11 -25.86 -13.73
CA ASN A 39 -0.57 -27.11 -13.41
C ASN A 39 -0.45 -28.17 -14.52
N GLY A 40 0.01 -27.81 -15.71
CA GLY A 40 0.00 -28.69 -16.88
C GLY A 40 -1.36 -28.73 -17.57
N LYS A 41 -1.50 -29.65 -18.53
CA LYS A 41 -2.76 -29.91 -19.24
C LYS A 41 -3.27 -31.31 -18.85
N PRO A 42 -4.56 -31.62 -19.03
CA PRO A 42 -5.04 -32.99 -18.85
C PRO A 42 -4.14 -34.01 -19.58
N GLY A 43 -3.60 -34.99 -18.85
CA GLY A 43 -2.69 -36.01 -19.38
C GLY A 43 -1.27 -35.53 -19.72
N ARG A 44 -0.88 -34.29 -19.36
CA ARG A 44 0.46 -33.75 -19.62
C ARG A 44 1.00 -32.93 -18.45
N ALA A 45 2.21 -33.26 -18.02
CA ALA A 45 2.94 -32.49 -17.02
C ALA A 45 3.13 -31.01 -17.44
N PRO A 46 3.32 -30.09 -16.48
CA PRO A 46 3.66 -28.70 -16.77
C PRO A 46 4.84 -28.57 -17.74
N ALA A 47 4.75 -27.62 -18.67
CA ALA A 47 5.80 -27.42 -19.66
C ALA A 47 7.15 -27.10 -18.99
N ARG A 48 8.22 -27.79 -19.41
CA ARG A 48 9.59 -27.50 -18.96
C ARG A 48 10.16 -26.22 -19.56
N LYS A 49 9.65 -25.81 -20.74
CA LYS A 49 10.10 -24.60 -21.44
C LYS A 49 8.94 -23.62 -21.60
N VAL A 50 9.28 -22.34 -21.50
CA VAL A 50 8.38 -21.22 -21.78
C VAL A 50 9.00 -20.31 -22.84
N ARG A 51 8.15 -19.66 -23.64
CA ARG A 51 8.59 -18.66 -24.62
C ARG A 51 9.24 -17.48 -23.88
N PRO A 52 10.40 -16.97 -24.33
CA PRO A 52 11.09 -15.87 -23.64
C PRO A 52 10.21 -14.64 -23.40
N GLN A 53 9.42 -14.25 -24.40
CA GLN A 53 8.50 -13.12 -24.28
C GLN A 53 7.43 -13.32 -23.19
N THR A 54 6.88 -14.53 -23.05
CA THR A 54 5.91 -14.87 -22.00
C THR A 54 6.56 -14.86 -20.62
N ALA A 55 7.78 -15.38 -20.51
CA ALA A 55 8.53 -15.35 -19.24
C ALA A 55 8.82 -13.92 -18.79
N LEU A 56 9.32 -13.06 -19.69
CA LEU A 56 9.57 -11.65 -19.39
C LEU A 56 8.32 -10.93 -18.91
N ARG A 57 7.18 -11.17 -19.57
CA ARG A 57 5.87 -10.61 -19.17
C ARG A 57 5.47 -11.04 -17.76
N ILE A 58 5.62 -12.32 -17.43
CA ILE A 58 5.25 -12.85 -16.10
C ILE A 58 6.21 -12.33 -15.03
N LEU A 59 7.52 -12.38 -15.29
CA LEU A 59 8.57 -11.93 -14.36
C LEU A 59 8.51 -10.41 -14.10
N GLY A 60 7.99 -9.64 -15.05
CA GLY A 60 7.75 -8.20 -14.87
C GLY A 60 6.53 -7.86 -14.00
N VAL A 61 5.65 -8.82 -13.70
CA VAL A 61 4.49 -8.57 -12.84
C VAL A 61 4.95 -8.41 -11.39
N GLN A 62 4.55 -7.30 -10.76
CA GLN A 62 4.75 -7.03 -9.35
C GLN A 62 3.41 -6.93 -8.61
N PRO A 63 3.31 -7.31 -7.32
CA PRO A 63 2.11 -7.09 -6.53
C PRO A 63 2.01 -5.60 -6.17
N THR A 64 1.04 -4.89 -6.76
CA THR A 64 0.81 -3.47 -6.51
C THR A 64 -0.57 -3.24 -5.90
N LEU A 65 -0.78 -2.08 -5.29
CA LEU A 65 -2.10 -1.72 -4.77
C LEU A 65 -3.18 -1.79 -5.86
N ASP A 66 -2.87 -1.57 -7.13
CA ASP A 66 -3.84 -1.57 -8.23
C ASP A 66 -4.27 -2.97 -8.66
N ASN A 67 -3.35 -3.93 -8.63
CA ASN A 67 -3.63 -5.27 -9.14
C ASN A 67 -4.06 -6.26 -8.05
N LEU A 68 -3.82 -5.97 -6.76
CA LEU A 68 -4.26 -6.80 -5.65
C LEU A 68 -5.79 -6.77 -5.46
N GLY A 69 -6.32 -7.82 -4.79
CA GLY A 69 -7.74 -7.88 -4.43
C GLY A 69 -8.07 -6.90 -3.30
N ALA A 70 -9.25 -6.30 -3.31
CA ALA A 70 -9.63 -5.27 -2.32
C ALA A 70 -9.63 -5.78 -0.86
N SER A 71 -9.90 -7.07 -0.66
CA SER A 71 -9.89 -7.74 0.65
C SER A 71 -8.54 -8.40 0.98
N THR A 72 -7.55 -8.32 0.10
CA THR A 72 -6.21 -8.85 0.38
C THR A 72 -5.58 -8.05 1.53
N VAL A 73 -5.01 -8.75 2.51
CA VAL A 73 -4.32 -8.13 3.64
C VAL A 73 -2.85 -7.90 3.27
N ILE A 74 -2.40 -6.66 3.42
CA ILE A 74 -1.05 -6.19 3.13
C ILE A 74 -0.42 -5.53 4.35
N ASP A 75 0.88 -5.27 4.28
CA ASP A 75 1.58 -4.44 5.24
C ASP A 75 0.98 -3.02 5.29
N ALA A 76 0.81 -2.48 6.49
CA ALA A 76 0.16 -1.18 6.69
C ALA A 76 1.13 0.00 6.71
N THR A 77 2.44 -0.20 6.57
CA THR A 77 3.47 0.83 6.71
C THR A 77 3.13 2.08 5.90
N GLY A 78 2.88 1.94 4.61
CA GLY A 78 2.58 3.09 3.75
C GLY A 78 1.24 3.75 4.07
N THR A 79 0.25 2.99 4.53
CA THR A 79 -1.05 3.52 4.97
C THR A 79 -0.87 4.36 6.24
N VAL A 80 -0.15 3.80 7.22
CA VAL A 80 0.15 4.44 8.50
C VAL A 80 0.98 5.69 8.31
N ARG A 81 2.03 5.66 7.49
CA ARG A 81 2.89 6.82 7.22
C ARG A 81 2.11 7.97 6.59
N ARG A 82 1.28 7.71 5.58
CA ARG A 82 0.42 8.72 4.95
C ARG A 82 -0.53 9.38 5.96
N LEU A 83 -1.22 8.60 6.79
CA LEU A 83 -2.09 9.14 7.83
C LEU A 83 -1.32 9.97 8.86
N ARG A 84 -0.18 9.47 9.35
CA ARG A 84 0.67 10.17 10.32
C ARG A 84 1.22 11.48 9.75
N ALA A 85 1.57 11.50 8.46
CA ALA A 85 2.03 12.68 7.76
C ALA A 85 0.95 13.78 7.70
N LEU A 86 -0.29 13.42 7.36
CA LEU A 86 -1.41 14.37 7.38
C LEU A 86 -1.65 14.91 8.81
N VAL A 87 -1.56 14.06 9.83
CA VAL A 87 -1.68 14.52 11.22
C VAL A 87 -0.53 15.47 11.60
N ALA A 88 0.69 15.20 11.15
CA ALA A 88 1.85 16.06 11.38
C ALA A 88 1.74 17.43 10.68
N GLN A 89 1.04 17.50 9.55
CA GLN A 89 0.70 18.76 8.87
C GLN A 89 -0.39 19.56 9.60
N GLY A 90 -1.24 18.87 10.37
CA GLY A 90 -2.28 19.48 11.20
C GLY A 90 -3.69 19.02 10.87
N TRP A 91 -3.87 18.02 10.02
CA TRP A 91 -5.18 17.41 9.81
C TRP A 91 -5.60 16.63 11.05
N SER A 92 -6.73 16.98 11.67
CA SER A 92 -7.20 16.29 12.87
C SER A 92 -7.67 14.87 12.53
N GLN A 93 -7.41 13.91 13.43
CA GLN A 93 -7.84 12.52 13.23
C GLN A 93 -9.35 12.39 13.02
N ALA A 94 -10.16 13.23 13.68
CA ALA A 94 -11.61 13.26 13.50
C ALA A 94 -12.03 13.69 12.08
N LYS A 95 -11.36 14.69 11.49
CA LYS A 95 -11.63 15.12 10.11
C LYS A 95 -11.20 14.05 9.11
N LEU A 96 -10.01 13.46 9.30
CA LEU A 96 -9.53 12.38 8.45
C LEU A 96 -10.46 11.15 8.52
N ALA A 97 -10.93 10.78 9.72
CA ALA A 97 -11.91 9.70 9.88
C ALA A 97 -13.22 10.00 9.14
N GLY A 98 -13.72 11.24 9.23
CA GLY A 98 -14.90 11.70 8.51
C GLY A 98 -14.74 11.62 6.99
N GLN A 99 -13.59 12.06 6.45
CA GLN A 99 -13.33 11.98 5.01
C GLN A 99 -13.15 10.54 4.50
N LEU A 100 -12.62 9.64 5.34
CA LEU A 100 -12.57 8.21 5.05
C LEU A 100 -13.93 7.50 5.21
N GLY A 101 -14.94 8.16 5.78
CA GLY A 101 -16.23 7.55 6.10
C GLY A 101 -16.14 6.45 7.17
N ILE A 102 -15.18 6.54 8.09
CA ILE A 102 -14.97 5.55 9.17
C ILE A 102 -15.17 6.16 10.55
N ALA A 103 -15.53 5.33 11.52
CA ALA A 103 -15.63 5.76 12.91
C ALA A 103 -14.24 6.17 13.47
N PRO A 104 -14.15 7.17 14.36
CA PRO A 104 -12.88 7.59 14.97
C PRO A 104 -12.10 6.44 15.62
N ARG A 105 -12.80 5.49 16.25
CA ARG A 105 -12.18 4.28 16.82
C ARG A 105 -11.44 3.44 15.77
N ASN A 106 -12.02 3.27 14.58
CA ASN A 106 -11.40 2.53 13.49
C ASN A 106 -10.19 3.28 12.93
N PHE A 107 -10.24 4.62 12.91
CA PHE A 107 -9.11 5.45 12.52
C PHE A 107 -7.93 5.26 13.49
N THR A 108 -8.18 5.33 14.80
CA THR A 108 -7.15 5.09 15.83
C THR A 108 -6.52 3.70 15.71
N GLN A 109 -7.31 2.68 15.37
CA GLN A 109 -6.76 1.34 15.09
C GLN A 109 -5.92 1.32 13.81
N THR A 110 -6.35 2.03 12.77
CA THR A 110 -5.67 2.03 11.46
C THR A 110 -4.32 2.74 11.52
N ILE A 111 -4.19 3.86 12.24
CA ILE A 111 -2.95 4.65 12.33
C ILE A 111 -1.83 3.96 13.14
N SER A 112 -2.12 2.84 13.77
CA SER A 112 -1.17 1.99 14.50
C SER A 112 -1.19 0.53 14.04
N ALA A 113 -1.91 0.19 12.96
CA ALA A 113 -2.01 -1.17 12.49
C ALA A 113 -0.71 -1.65 11.83
N GLU A 114 -0.39 -2.93 11.97
CA GLU A 114 0.67 -3.59 11.19
C GLU A 114 0.16 -4.07 9.83
N ARG A 115 -1.14 -4.37 9.75
CA ARG A 115 -1.78 -5.00 8.59
C ARG A 115 -3.09 -4.28 8.27
N VAL A 116 -3.31 -4.01 6.99
CA VAL A 116 -4.57 -3.45 6.48
C VAL A 116 -4.99 -4.19 5.22
N ILE A 117 -6.27 -4.11 4.89
CA ILE A 117 -6.77 -4.57 3.61
C ILE A 117 -6.55 -3.52 2.53
N VAL A 118 -6.30 -3.98 1.30
CA VAL A 118 -6.02 -3.13 0.13
C VAL A 118 -7.09 -2.05 -0.09
N ARG A 119 -8.37 -2.32 0.18
CA ARG A 119 -9.44 -1.31 0.08
C ARG A 119 -9.18 -0.08 0.97
N THR A 120 -8.68 -0.30 2.18
CA THR A 120 -8.36 0.76 3.14
C THR A 120 -7.11 1.49 2.68
N ALA A 121 -6.07 0.76 2.29
CA ALA A 121 -4.84 1.36 1.76
C ALA A 121 -5.13 2.27 0.56
N ARG A 122 -5.92 1.82 -0.42
CA ARG A 122 -6.33 2.63 -1.57
C ARG A 122 -7.12 3.88 -1.16
N ALA A 123 -8.01 3.78 -0.19
CA ALA A 123 -8.78 4.93 0.30
C ALA A 123 -7.88 5.97 0.97
N VAL A 124 -6.91 5.52 1.75
CA VAL A 124 -5.90 6.39 2.38
C VAL A 124 -4.95 6.99 1.36
N CYS A 125 -4.51 6.25 0.33
CA CYS A 125 -3.70 6.83 -0.74
C CYS A 125 -4.43 7.97 -1.44
N ARG A 126 -5.69 7.77 -1.86
CA ARG A 126 -6.48 8.85 -2.47
C ARG A 126 -6.64 10.07 -1.56
N LEU A 127 -6.97 9.83 -0.29
CA LEU A 127 -7.08 10.91 0.69
C LEU A 127 -5.76 11.67 0.86
N TYR A 128 -4.63 10.95 0.88
CA TYR A 128 -3.33 11.56 0.99
C TYR A 128 -3.01 12.41 -0.25
N ASP A 129 -3.22 11.86 -1.45
CA ASP A 129 -2.99 12.56 -2.71
C ASP A 129 -3.84 13.85 -2.82
N GLU A 130 -5.02 13.87 -2.21
CA GLU A 130 -5.90 15.05 -2.16
C GLU A 130 -5.45 16.11 -1.13
N LEU A 131 -4.79 15.72 -0.03
CA LEU A 131 -4.59 16.59 1.13
C LEU A 131 -3.13 16.94 1.44
N TRP A 132 -2.15 16.22 0.89
CA TRP A 132 -0.75 16.36 1.30
C TRP A 132 -0.16 17.75 1.04
N ASP A 133 -0.65 18.46 0.01
CA ASP A 133 -0.24 19.82 -0.34
C ASP A 133 -1.27 20.88 0.12
N GLN A 134 -2.37 20.46 0.74
CA GLN A 134 -3.45 21.34 1.17
C GLN A 134 -3.26 21.77 2.63
N PRO A 135 -3.54 23.05 2.96
CA PRO A 135 -3.56 23.48 4.34
C PRO A 135 -4.72 22.80 5.09
N PRO A 136 -4.52 22.35 6.35
CA PRO A 136 -5.64 21.89 7.15
C PRO A 136 -6.64 23.04 7.36
N PRO A 137 -7.94 22.77 7.55
CA PRO A 137 -8.90 23.84 7.73
C PRO A 137 -8.62 24.54 9.07
N GLU A 138 -8.40 25.85 9.00
CA GLU A 138 -8.03 26.72 10.11
C GLU A 138 -8.86 28.02 10.12
N GLU A 139 -10.02 28.04 9.44
CA GLU A 139 -10.87 29.23 9.32
C GLU A 139 -11.47 29.65 10.67
N GLY A 140 -11.98 28.68 11.44
CA GLY A 140 -12.60 28.91 12.75
C GLY A 140 -11.66 28.68 13.93
N HIS A 141 -11.98 29.25 15.10
CA HIS A 141 -11.20 29.06 16.33
C HIS A 141 -11.08 27.58 16.74
N ARG A 142 -12.16 26.81 16.62
CA ARG A 142 -12.16 25.35 16.91
C ARG A 142 -11.25 24.57 15.97
N ASP A 143 -11.18 24.99 14.72
CA ASP A 143 -10.37 24.39 13.68
C ASP A 143 -8.87 24.64 13.91
N LYS A 144 -8.51 25.87 14.26
CA LYS A 144 -7.13 26.23 14.69
C LYS A 144 -6.68 25.40 15.90
N ILE A 145 -7.56 25.22 16.89
CA ILE A 145 -7.29 24.37 18.06
C ILE A 145 -7.07 22.92 17.63
N ALA A 146 -7.95 22.37 16.77
CA ALA A 146 -7.84 20.99 16.30
C ALA A 146 -6.54 20.75 15.52
N ALA A 147 -6.14 21.69 14.65
CA ALA A 147 -4.90 21.61 13.89
C ALA A 147 -3.67 21.67 14.81
N SER A 148 -3.69 22.57 15.79
CA SER A 148 -2.61 22.68 16.78
C SER A 148 -2.48 21.40 17.62
N ARG A 149 -3.60 20.81 18.03
CA ARG A 149 -3.63 19.52 18.75
C ARG A 149 -3.09 18.38 17.90
N ALA A 150 -3.44 18.32 16.61
CA ALA A 150 -2.93 17.32 15.68
C ALA A 150 -1.41 17.40 15.53
N ARG A 151 -0.88 18.61 15.29
CA ARG A 151 0.57 18.86 15.20
C ARG A 151 1.31 18.49 16.50
N ASN A 152 0.76 18.87 17.65
CA ASN A 152 1.37 18.52 18.95
C ASN A 152 1.35 17.01 19.21
N HIS A 153 0.26 16.34 18.85
CA HIS A 153 0.16 14.88 18.96
C HIS A 153 1.20 14.17 18.07
N ALA A 154 1.33 14.61 16.81
CA ALA A 154 2.35 14.09 15.90
C ALA A 154 3.77 14.29 16.43
N ARG A 155 4.10 15.48 16.95
CA ARG A 155 5.40 15.76 17.56
C ARG A 155 5.70 14.85 18.75
N ALA A 156 4.72 14.68 19.64
CA ALA A 156 4.86 13.81 20.81
C ALA A 156 5.14 12.35 20.43
N HIS A 157 4.64 11.89 19.27
CA HIS A 157 4.87 10.54 18.76
C HIS A 157 6.01 10.46 17.72
N GLY A 158 6.73 11.55 17.46
CA GLY A 158 7.80 11.60 16.46
C GLY A 158 7.35 11.31 15.03
N TRP A 159 6.11 11.68 14.67
CA TRP A 159 5.58 11.45 13.33
C TRP A 159 6.11 12.47 12.33
N ALA A 160 6.64 11.96 11.22
CA ALA A 160 7.17 12.77 10.12
C ALA A 160 6.03 13.33 9.25
N GLY A 161 6.19 14.55 8.74
CA GLY A 161 5.29 15.14 7.75
C GLY A 161 5.53 14.64 6.31
N PRO A 162 4.71 15.06 5.35
CA PRO A 162 4.79 14.63 3.94
C PRO A 162 6.20 14.80 3.34
N LEU A 163 6.79 15.99 3.48
CA LEU A 163 8.09 16.34 2.91
C LEU A 163 9.30 15.59 3.52
N ALA A 164 9.09 14.84 4.59
CA ALA A 164 10.14 14.01 5.20
C ALA A 164 10.28 12.65 4.50
N TRP A 165 9.32 12.26 3.66
CA TRP A 165 9.32 11.00 2.94
C TRP A 165 9.62 11.23 1.46
N ASP A 166 10.37 10.33 0.84
CA ASP A 166 10.35 10.17 -0.61
C ASP A 166 9.07 9.41 -0.99
N ASP A 167 8.30 9.94 -1.95
CA ASP A 167 7.03 9.35 -2.38
C ASP A 167 7.17 7.89 -2.83
N ARG A 168 8.36 7.51 -3.34
CA ARG A 168 8.66 6.14 -3.78
C ARG A 168 8.98 5.19 -2.63
N GLU A 169 9.31 5.73 -1.46
CA GLU A 169 9.77 4.99 -0.30
C GLU A 169 8.69 4.85 0.79
N LEU A 170 7.56 5.55 0.66
CA LEU A 170 6.46 5.52 1.64
C LEU A 170 5.98 4.11 1.95
N ASP A 171 5.94 3.23 0.94
CA ASP A 171 5.47 1.85 1.06
C ASP A 171 6.57 0.85 1.43
N ASP A 172 7.85 1.27 1.46
CA ASP A 172 8.98 0.43 1.85
C ASP A 172 9.13 0.41 3.40
N PRO A 173 8.95 -0.75 4.06
CA PRO A 173 9.15 -0.90 5.50
C PRO A 173 10.55 -0.46 5.97
N GLU A 174 11.57 -0.61 5.13
CA GLU A 174 12.95 -0.28 5.48
C GLU A 174 13.31 1.19 5.26
N ALA A 175 12.47 1.94 4.54
CA ALA A 175 12.69 3.37 4.37
C ALA A 175 12.63 4.12 5.72
N ARG A 176 13.31 5.27 5.75
CA ARG A 176 13.44 6.13 6.94
C ARG A 176 13.12 7.58 6.57
N PRO A 177 12.37 8.31 7.40
CA PRO A 177 12.05 9.70 7.11
C PRO A 177 13.27 10.59 7.34
N ARG A 178 13.40 11.64 6.53
CA ARG A 178 14.48 12.63 6.63
C ARG A 178 14.12 13.69 7.67
N GLY A 179 15.11 14.10 8.47
CA GLY A 179 14.99 15.27 9.35
C GLY A 179 14.15 15.07 10.62
N VAL A 180 13.73 13.85 10.95
CA VAL A 180 12.97 13.58 12.19
C VAL A 180 13.93 13.21 13.32
N ARG A 181 14.03 14.06 14.34
CA ARG A 181 14.69 13.68 15.60
C ARG A 181 13.73 12.79 16.39
N ARG A 182 14.16 11.57 16.74
CA ARG A 182 13.41 10.73 17.68
C ARG A 182 13.34 11.43 19.04
N ALA A 183 12.17 11.41 19.67
CA ALA A 183 12.12 11.59 21.12
C ALA A 183 12.89 10.42 21.74
N ALA A 184 13.83 10.72 22.64
CA ALA A 184 14.52 9.69 23.41
C ALA A 184 13.47 8.86 24.17
N ALA A 185 13.64 7.54 24.14
CA ALA A 185 12.80 6.59 24.86
C ALA A 185 12.95 6.75 26.38
#